data_AF-A0A1J3HJV1-F1
#
_entry.id   AF-A0A1J3HJV1-F1
#
_cell.length_a   1.000
_cell.length_b   1.000
_cell.length_c   1.000
_cell.angle_alpha   90.00
_cell.angle_beta   90.00
_cell.angle_gamma   90.00
#
_symmetry.space_group_name_H-M   'P 1'
#
loop_
_entity.id
_entity.type
_entity.pdbx_description
1 polymer ?
#
loop_
_entity_poly.entity_id
_entity_poly.type
_entity_poly.pdbx_seq_one_letter_code
_entity_poly.pdbx_strand_id
1 'polypeptide(L)'
;THRMESTFARLAEPIGYVPKEDILYAVKAIVVTQREHGRRDDRKYSRMKYLISSWGIEKFRDVVEQYYGKKFEPSRDLPEWEFKSYLG
;
A
#
# COMPACT_ATOMS: atom_id res chain seq x y z
N THR A 1 1.58 22.47 9.81
CA THR A 1 0.67 23.64 9.84
C THR A 1 -0.65 23.20 9.23
N HIS A 2 -1.76 23.46 9.91
CA HIS A 2 -3.10 23.20 9.37
C HIS A 2 -3.36 24.08 8.12
N ARG A 3 -4.44 23.81 7.38
CA ARG A 3 -4.85 24.52 6.13
C ARG A 3 -4.12 24.11 4.84
N MET A 4 -3.52 22.92 4.79
CA MET A 4 -3.03 22.33 3.53
C MET A 4 -3.97 21.22 3.07
N GLU A 5 -4.91 21.55 2.17
CA GLU A 5 -5.90 20.60 1.64
C GLU A 5 -5.27 19.45 0.86
N SER A 6 -4.11 19.67 0.24
CA SER A 6 -3.32 18.63 -0.42
C SER A 6 -2.74 17.57 0.54
N THR A 7 -2.86 17.77 1.85
CA THR A 7 -2.47 16.78 2.86
C THR A 7 -3.67 16.20 3.58
N PHE A 8 -3.85 14.88 3.51
CA PHE A 8 -5.06 14.21 3.98
C PHE A 8 -4.76 12.86 4.62
N ALA A 9 -5.64 12.39 5.51
CA ALA A 9 -5.67 11.00 5.95
C ALA A 9 -6.29 10.13 4.85
N ARG A 10 -5.82 8.89 4.71
CA ARG A 10 -6.31 7.96 3.68
C ARG A 10 -6.33 6.55 4.24
N LEU A 11 -7.42 5.83 4.01
CA LEU A 11 -7.49 4.40 4.29
C LEU A 11 -6.66 3.61 3.27
N ALA A 12 -6.20 2.43 3.68
CA ALA A 12 -5.57 1.48 2.77
C ALA A 12 -6.61 0.87 1.84
N GLU A 13 -6.18 0.44 0.65
CA GLU A 13 -7.01 -0.28 -0.31
C GLU A 13 -6.56 -1.75 -0.41
N PRO A 14 -7.48 -2.71 -0.59
CA PRO A 14 -7.12 -4.10 -0.86
C PRO A 14 -6.32 -4.22 -2.15
N ILE A 15 -5.07 -4.70 -2.04
CA ILE A 15 -4.20 -4.92 -3.21
C ILE A 15 -4.40 -6.31 -3.81
N GLY A 16 -4.74 -7.32 -3.02
CA GLY A 16 -4.90 -8.71 -3.47
C GLY A 16 -4.46 -9.71 -2.41
N TYR A 17 -4.33 -10.97 -2.82
CA TYR A 17 -3.87 -12.08 -2.00
C TYR A 17 -2.53 -12.64 -2.51
N VAL A 18 -1.73 -13.17 -1.58
CA VAL A 18 -0.51 -13.94 -1.88
C VAL A 18 -0.44 -15.20 -1.01
N PRO A 19 0.12 -16.31 -1.52
CA PRO A 19 0.49 -17.47 -0.71
C PRO A 19 1.45 -17.09 0.42
N LYS A 20 1.43 -17.87 1.51
CA LYS A 20 2.24 -17.57 2.72
C LYS A 20 3.75 -17.57 2.44
N GLU A 21 4.20 -18.43 1.54
CA GLU A 21 5.58 -18.56 1.09
C GLU A 21 6.10 -17.30 0.37
N ASP A 22 5.19 -16.50 -0.18
CA ASP A 22 5.52 -15.34 -0.99
C ASP A 22 5.52 -14.02 -0.23
N ILE A 23 5.08 -14.02 1.03
CA ILE A 23 4.82 -12.79 1.79
C ILE A 23 6.01 -11.84 1.84
N LEU A 24 7.23 -12.37 2.03
CA LEU A 24 8.44 -11.54 2.11
C LEU A 24 8.81 -10.94 0.76
N TYR A 25 8.54 -11.63 -0.34
CA TYR A 25 8.77 -11.13 -1.70
C TYR A 25 7.76 -10.04 -2.05
N ALA A 26 6.49 -10.25 -1.74
CA ALA A 26 5.44 -9.24 -1.94
C ALA A 26 5.70 -7.96 -1.13
N VAL A 27 6.05 -8.09 0.16
CA VAL A 27 6.39 -6.93 1.01
C VAL A 27 7.63 -6.21 0.48
N LYS A 28 8.67 -6.94 0.07
CA LYS A 28 9.87 -6.35 -0.55
C LYS A 28 9.51 -5.57 -1.82
N ALA A 29 8.68 -6.13 -2.69
CA ALA A 29 8.24 -5.48 -3.92
C ALA A 29 7.48 -4.16 -3.66
N ILE A 30 6.62 -4.13 -2.65
CA ILE A 30 5.92 -2.91 -2.21
C ILE A 30 6.93 -1.85 -1.72
N VAL A 31 7.90 -2.24 -0.88
CA VAL A 31 8.91 -1.32 -0.36
C VAL A 31 9.82 -0.79 -1.48
N VAL A 32 10.23 -1.64 -2.42
CA VAL A 32 11.02 -1.23 -3.59
C VAL A 32 10.23 -0.25 -4.45
N THR A 33 8.96 -0.53 -4.74
CA THR A 33 8.09 0.39 -5.50
C THR A 33 8.03 1.77 -4.85
N GLN A 34 7.81 1.82 -3.53
CA GLN A 34 7.82 3.08 -2.79
C GLN A 34 9.20 3.75 -2.76
N ARG A 35 10.29 2.99 -2.69
CA ARG A 35 11.67 3.52 -2.68
C ARG A 35 12.02 4.21 -4.01
N GLU A 36 11.63 3.61 -5.13
CA GLU A 36 11.93 4.07 -6.48
C GLU A 36 11.00 5.22 -6.92
N HIS A 37 9.71 5.15 -6.59
CA HIS A 37 8.71 6.09 -7.12
C HIS A 37 8.17 7.10 -6.09
N GLY A 38 8.47 6.91 -4.80
CA GLY A 38 8.10 7.85 -3.76
C GLY A 38 8.84 9.18 -3.92
N ARG A 39 8.09 10.28 -3.81
CA ARG A 39 8.62 11.64 -3.87
C ARG A 39 9.70 11.89 -2.82
N ARG A 40 10.88 12.37 -3.26
CA ARG A 40 12.02 12.75 -2.39
C ARG A 40 12.33 14.25 -2.42
N ASP A 41 11.59 14.99 -3.24
CA ASP A 41 11.66 16.44 -3.39
C ASP A 41 10.97 17.18 -2.23
N ASP A 42 9.77 16.74 -1.83
CA ASP A 42 9.05 17.28 -0.67
C ASP A 42 8.58 16.17 0.27
N ARG A 43 9.11 16.21 1.50
CA ARG A 43 8.81 15.25 2.56
C ARG A 43 7.34 15.23 2.98
N LYS A 44 6.57 16.30 2.75
CA LYS A 44 5.13 16.33 3.03
C LYS A 44 4.35 15.35 2.18
N TYR A 45 4.83 15.08 0.96
CA TYR A 45 4.17 14.21 -0.03
C TYR A 45 4.90 12.89 -0.27
N SER A 46 5.89 12.55 0.56
CA SER A 46 6.74 11.36 0.35
C SER A 46 6.10 10.04 0.76
N ARG A 47 5.04 10.06 1.58
CA ARG A 47 4.37 8.84 2.07
C ARG A 47 3.63 8.13 0.92
N MET A 48 3.64 6.79 0.93
CA MET A 48 3.04 5.93 -0.10
C MET A 48 1.56 6.25 -0.42
N LYS A 49 0.79 6.77 0.54
CA LYS A 49 -0.59 7.21 0.30
C LYS A 49 -0.71 8.23 -0.83
N TYR A 50 0.28 9.09 -1.04
CA TYR A 50 0.29 10.09 -2.11
C TYR A 50 0.66 9.47 -3.45
N LEU A 51 1.58 8.50 -3.47
CA LEU A 51 1.91 7.73 -4.66
C LEU A 51 0.66 6.98 -5.16
N ILE A 52 0.00 6.23 -4.28
CA ILE A 52 -1.25 5.51 -4.61
C ILE A 52 -2.35 6.50 -5.00
N SER A 53 -2.51 7.62 -4.30
CA SER A 53 -3.49 8.64 -4.68
C SER A 53 -3.25 9.25 -6.06
N SER A 54 -1.99 9.34 -6.49
CA SER A 54 -1.64 9.91 -7.80
C SER A 54 -1.74 8.89 -8.94
N TRP A 55 -1.46 7.62 -8.66
CA TRP A 55 -1.41 6.57 -9.68
C TRP A 55 -2.72 5.78 -9.79
N GLY A 56 -3.49 5.72 -8.71
CA GLY A 56 -4.53 4.71 -8.54
C GLY A 56 -3.96 3.36 -8.10
N ILE A 57 -4.82 2.53 -7.51
CA ILE A 57 -4.43 1.24 -6.95
C ILE A 57 -4.02 0.22 -8.02
N GLU A 58 -4.67 0.25 -9.20
CA GLU A 58 -4.39 -0.68 -10.31
C GLU A 58 -2.97 -0.50 -10.84
N LYS A 59 -2.59 0.73 -11.17
CA LYS A 59 -1.23 1.03 -11.63
C LYS A 59 -0.19 0.72 -10.56
N PHE A 60 -0.50 0.98 -9.29
CA PHE A 60 0.40 0.62 -8.19
C PHE A 60 0.60 -0.90 -8.11
N ARG A 61 -0.48 -1.68 -8.19
CA ARG A 61 -0.44 -3.15 -8.23
C ARG A 61 0.43 -3.64 -9.38
N ASP A 62 0.21 -3.15 -10.60
CA ASP A 62 0.98 -3.58 -11.78
C ASP A 62 2.49 -3.36 -11.61
N VAL A 63 2.91 -2.22 -11.05
CA VAL A 63 4.33 -1.93 -10.80
C VAL A 63 4.89 -2.80 -9.68
N VAL A 64 4.13 -3.06 -8.62
CA VAL A 64 4.56 -3.98 -7.56
C VAL A 64 4.75 -5.39 -8.14
N GLU A 65 3.86 -5.85 -9.00
CA GLU A 65 3.94 -7.16 -9.64
C GLU A 65 5.18 -7.33 -10.51
N GLN A 66 5.70 -6.26 -11.10
CA GLN A 66 6.99 -6.28 -11.83
C GLN A 66 8.16 -6.60 -10.91
N TYR A 67 8.20 -6.02 -9.70
CA TYR A 67 9.24 -6.32 -8.70
C TYR A 67 9.01 -7.64 -7.96
N TYR A 68 7.76 -8.04 -7.82
CA TYR A 68 7.37 -9.31 -7.21
C TYR A 68 7.62 -10.51 -8.14
N GLY A 69 7.51 -10.31 -9.46
CA GLY A 69 7.73 -11.32 -10.48
C GLY A 69 6.52 -12.21 -10.80
N LYS A 70 5.36 -11.94 -10.19
CA LYS A 70 4.09 -12.62 -10.45
C LYS A 70 2.89 -11.73 -10.10
N LYS A 71 1.69 -12.17 -10.47
CA LYS A 71 0.43 -11.44 -10.22
C LYS A 71 -0.10 -11.71 -8.81
N PHE A 72 -0.78 -10.72 -8.23
CA PHE A 72 -1.60 -10.92 -7.04
C PHE A 72 -2.87 -11.70 -7.39
N GLU A 73 -3.31 -12.57 -6.49
CA GLU A 73 -4.62 -13.18 -6.58
C GLU A 73 -5.71 -12.17 -6.16
N PRO A 74 -6.99 -12.40 -6.52
CA PRO A 74 -8.10 -11.62 -6.00
C PRO A 74 -8.09 -11.58 -4.47
N SER A 75 -8.45 -10.42 -3.90
CA SER A 75 -8.60 -10.28 -2.46
C SER A 75 -9.63 -11.28 -1.94
N ARG A 76 -9.34 -11.89 -0.78
CA ARG A 76 -10.25 -12.81 -0.11
C ARG A 76 -11.15 -12.03 0.85
N ASP A 77 -12.39 -12.48 0.99
CA ASP A 77 -13.32 -11.92 1.96
C ASP A 77 -12.80 -12.10 3.39
N LEU A 78 -12.92 -11.05 4.19
CA LEU A 78 -12.53 -11.01 5.59
C LEU A 78 -13.78 -10.85 6.45
N PRO A 79 -13.80 -11.40 7.68
CA PRO A 79 -14.86 -11.12 8.63
C PRO A 79 -14.86 -9.64 9.02
N GLU A 80 -15.96 -9.18 9.64
CA GLU A 80 -16.01 -7.83 10.18
C GLU A 80 -14.91 -7.59 11.22
N TRP A 81 -14.35 -6.38 11.21
CA TRP A 81 -13.29 -5.99 12.13
C TRP A 81 -13.86 -5.73 13.52
N GLU A 82 -13.33 -6.44 14.51
CA GLU A 82 -13.65 -6.23 15.92
C GLU A 82 -12.46 -5.62 16.65
N PHE A 83 -12.66 -4.49 17.34
CA PHE A 83 -11.64 -3.93 18.21
C PHE A 83 -11.61 -4.72 19.53
N LYS A 84 -10.47 -5.34 19.82
CA LYS A 84 -10.22 -6.04 21.07
C LYS A 84 -9.17 -5.28 21.87
N SER A 85 -9.55 -4.78 23.04
CA SER A 85 -8.64 -4.04 23.93
C SER A 85 -7.64 -4.96 24.63
N TYR A 86 -7.97 -6.24 24.78
CA TYR A 86 -7.23 -7.23 25.59
C TYR A 86 -6.96 -6.77 27.03
N LEU A 87 -7.76 -5.83 27.53
CA LEU A 87 -7.76 -5.42 28.93
C LEU A 87 -8.49 -6.49 29.75
N GLY A 88 -7.98 -6.73 30.97
CA GLY A 88 -8.35 -7.79 31.91
C GLY A 88 -9.78 -8.31 31.83
#